data_AF-A0A8X8LDP1-F1
#
_entry.id   AF-A0A8X8LDP1-F1
#
_cell.length_a   1.000
_cell.length_b   1.000
_cell.length_c   1.000
_cell.angle_alpha   90.00
_cell.angle_beta   90.00
_cell.angle_gamma   90.00
#
_symmetry.space_group_name_H-M   'P 1'
#
loop_
_entity.id
_entity.type
_entity.pdbx_description
1 polymer ?
#
loop_
_entity_poly.entity_id
_entity_poly.type
_entity_poly.pdbx_seq_one_letter_code
_entity_poly.pdbx_strand_id
1 'polypeptide(L)'
;MALSIEASLQQGYGLNNFTYYLFVFAATVLYYTHAYMAESITNSSNRRSIWYVRNHQAMRVSQLSLTAISFISGGILLYEFGSRMVAASFLQWVAIGIFPVAAALYYGSAAPLNSSHSLRNNGWLKPFVIGFVWAGTVTVYPVLFKSIEDGLPYAPKLFNVLLFIKNLMFITVLCIMFDFKDYVADHNKQLKTFVVQIGLRKTIFYIILPLSVVGLGTFLSYAYYMHFPFPRIVLNTIPFILLIMVALSMQRRKSILYYLAIIDGLMLVKALCGTIGALYF
;
A
#
# COMPACT_ATOMS: atom_id res chain seq x y z
N MET A 1 -5.66 3.86 -5.93
CA MET A 1 -6.74 4.76 -6.37
C MET A 1 -7.77 5.02 -5.27
N ALA A 2 -8.62 4.05 -4.88
CA ALA A 2 -9.67 4.29 -3.88
C ALA A 2 -9.14 4.84 -2.54
N LEU A 3 -8.04 4.29 -2.04
CA LEU A 3 -7.39 4.79 -0.82
C LEU A 3 -6.78 6.20 -0.99
N SER A 4 -6.38 6.58 -2.21
CA SER A 4 -5.91 7.93 -2.51
C SER A 4 -7.05 8.95 -2.47
N ILE A 5 -8.24 8.56 -2.98
CA ILE A 5 -9.46 9.37 -2.91
C ILE A 5 -9.88 9.55 -1.44
N GLU A 6 -9.95 8.46 -0.68
CA GLU A 6 -10.25 8.49 0.75
C GLU A 6 -9.30 9.42 1.51
N ALA A 7 -7.99 9.32 1.25
CA ALA A 7 -7.00 10.16 1.90
C ALA A 7 -7.11 11.64 1.50
N SER A 8 -7.40 11.98 0.24
CA SER A 8 -7.67 13.38 -0.17
C SER A 8 -8.83 13.96 0.63
N LEU A 9 -9.97 13.26 0.62
CA LEU A 9 -11.20 13.72 1.25
C LEU A 9 -11.07 13.82 2.77
N GLN A 10 -10.42 12.83 3.41
CA GLN A 10 -10.16 12.90 4.84
C GLN A 10 -9.27 14.07 5.21
N GLN A 11 -8.34 14.45 4.33
CA GLN A 11 -7.43 15.56 4.55
C GLN A 11 -8.02 16.93 4.19
N GLY A 12 -9.27 16.97 3.71
CA GLY A 12 -9.94 18.20 3.29
C GLY A 12 -9.42 18.78 1.96
N TYR A 13 -8.67 17.99 1.19
CA TYR A 13 -8.20 18.38 -0.14
C TYR A 13 -9.19 17.92 -1.20
N GLY A 14 -9.29 18.71 -2.27
CA GLY A 14 -10.00 18.31 -3.48
C GLY A 14 -9.38 17.08 -4.14
N LEU A 15 -10.12 16.47 -5.06
CA LEU A 15 -9.61 15.39 -5.88
C LEU A 15 -8.60 15.95 -6.91
N ASN A 16 -7.56 15.17 -7.18
CA ASN A 16 -6.58 15.47 -8.23
C ASN A 16 -7.20 15.32 -9.63
N ASN A 17 -6.48 15.79 -10.65
CA ASN A 17 -6.80 15.52 -12.05
C ASN A 17 -6.90 14.00 -12.29
N PHE A 18 -7.80 13.59 -13.18
CA PHE A 18 -7.97 12.19 -13.60
C PHE A 18 -6.64 11.54 -14.04
N THR A 19 -5.77 12.31 -14.70
CA THR A 19 -4.44 11.87 -15.15
C THR A 19 -3.59 11.34 -14.00
N TYR A 20 -3.67 11.94 -12.80
CA TYR A 20 -2.98 11.45 -11.61
C TYR A 20 -3.45 10.05 -11.20
N TYR A 21 -4.76 9.82 -11.17
CA TYR A 21 -5.31 8.51 -10.79
C TYR A 21 -4.99 7.44 -11.82
N LEU A 22 -5.00 7.79 -13.11
CA LEU A 22 -4.58 6.91 -14.20
C LEU A 22 -3.11 6.52 -14.07
N PHE A 23 -2.23 7.49 -13.80
CA PHE A 23 -0.81 7.26 -13.57
C PHE A 23 -0.57 6.33 -12.38
N VAL A 24 -1.15 6.65 -11.21
CA VAL A 24 -0.97 5.82 -10.00
C VAL A 24 -1.53 4.42 -10.21
N PHE A 25 -2.68 4.27 -10.89
CA PHE A 25 -3.23 2.96 -11.22
C PHE A 25 -2.26 2.16 -12.11
N ALA A 26 -1.85 2.73 -13.24
CA ALA A 26 -0.99 2.05 -14.20
C ALA A 26 0.36 1.68 -13.59
N ALA A 27 1.01 2.60 -12.87
CA ALA A 27 2.27 2.38 -12.18
C ALA A 27 2.17 1.28 -11.11
N THR A 28 1.08 1.28 -10.31
CA THR A 28 0.87 0.26 -9.27
C THR A 28 0.68 -1.12 -9.89
N VAL A 29 -0.19 -1.24 -10.90
CA VAL A 29 -0.44 -2.53 -11.56
C VAL A 29 0.84 -3.03 -12.22
N LEU A 30 1.57 -2.17 -12.92
CA LEU A 30 2.86 -2.48 -13.54
C LEU A 30 3.88 -2.99 -12.52
N TYR A 31 4.05 -2.28 -11.40
CA TYR A 31 4.98 -2.67 -10.34
C TYR A 31 4.71 -4.08 -9.81
N TYR A 32 3.44 -4.40 -9.51
CA TYR A 32 3.07 -5.72 -9.01
C TYR A 32 3.20 -6.80 -10.08
N THR A 33 2.74 -6.55 -11.29
CA THR A 33 2.77 -7.53 -12.38
C THR A 33 4.19 -7.85 -12.84
N HIS A 34 5.08 -6.85 -12.89
CA HIS A 34 6.50 -7.05 -13.16
C HIS A 34 7.15 -7.96 -12.11
N ALA A 35 6.85 -7.75 -10.83
CA ALA A 35 7.38 -8.60 -9.76
C ALA A 35 6.97 -10.07 -9.88
N TYR A 36 5.73 -10.36 -10.33
CA TYR A 36 5.27 -11.73 -10.55
C TYR A 36 5.90 -12.40 -11.78
N MET A 37 6.23 -11.64 -12.83
CA MET A 37 6.89 -12.19 -14.02
C MET A 37 8.37 -12.51 -13.78
N ALA A 38 9.02 -11.79 -12.88
CA ALA A 38 10.42 -12.01 -12.53
C ALA A 38 10.65 -13.28 -11.67
N GLU A 39 9.59 -13.95 -11.22
CA GLU A 39 9.67 -15.16 -10.39
C GLU A 39 9.95 -16.41 -11.26
N SER A 40 11.08 -17.08 -11.03
CA SER A 40 11.50 -18.24 -11.84
C SER A 40 10.68 -19.50 -11.55
N ILE A 41 10.35 -20.26 -12.61
CA ILE A 41 9.48 -21.45 -12.63
C ILE A 41 9.99 -22.62 -11.76
N THR A 42 11.25 -22.60 -11.33
CA THR A 42 11.97 -23.76 -10.79
C THR A 42 11.40 -24.35 -9.50
N ASN A 43 10.38 -23.76 -8.84
CA ASN A 43 9.80 -24.32 -7.62
C ASN A 43 8.34 -23.97 -7.29
N SER A 44 7.56 -23.33 -8.18
CA SER A 44 6.22 -22.84 -7.80
C SER A 44 5.11 -23.88 -8.03
N SER A 45 4.59 -24.50 -6.97
CA SER A 45 3.32 -25.26 -6.98
C SER A 45 2.07 -24.35 -7.12
N ASN A 46 2.28 -23.04 -7.28
CA ASN A 46 1.24 -22.02 -7.27
C ASN A 46 0.57 -21.89 -8.65
N ARG A 47 -0.75 -22.14 -8.70
CA ARG A 47 -1.58 -22.02 -9.91
C ARG A 47 -1.50 -20.63 -10.56
N ARG A 48 -1.24 -19.57 -9.77
CA ARG A 48 -1.10 -18.20 -10.29
C ARG A 48 0.14 -18.06 -11.15
N SER A 49 1.32 -18.48 -10.66
CA SER A 49 2.58 -18.39 -11.40
C SER A 49 2.50 -19.19 -12.71
N ILE A 50 1.86 -20.36 -12.70
CA ILE A 50 1.62 -21.18 -13.90
C ILE A 50 0.74 -20.43 -14.92
N TRP A 51 -0.31 -19.72 -14.47
CA TRP A 51 -1.17 -18.94 -15.36
C TRP A 51 -0.42 -17.77 -16.03
N TYR A 52 0.46 -17.08 -15.30
CA TYR A 52 1.28 -15.98 -15.84
C TYR A 52 2.23 -16.48 -16.94
N VAL A 53 2.84 -17.65 -16.73
CA VAL A 53 3.72 -18.29 -17.73
C VAL A 53 2.92 -18.73 -18.96
N ARG A 54 1.77 -19.38 -18.76
CA ARG A 54 0.93 -19.85 -19.88
C ARG A 54 0.40 -18.70 -20.74
N ASN A 55 0.13 -17.55 -20.14
CA ASN A 55 -0.41 -16.37 -20.81
C ASN A 55 0.66 -15.28 -21.01
N HIS A 56 1.93 -15.65 -21.12
CA HIS A 56 3.05 -14.71 -21.15
C HIS A 56 2.92 -13.63 -22.24
N GLN A 57 2.37 -13.96 -23.42
CA GLN A 57 2.13 -12.97 -24.48
C GLN A 57 1.09 -11.91 -24.07
N ALA A 58 -0.03 -12.33 -23.48
CA ALA A 58 -1.04 -11.41 -22.95
C ALA A 58 -0.47 -10.55 -21.82
N MET A 59 0.38 -11.13 -20.95
CA MET A 59 1.06 -10.39 -19.89
C MET A 59 2.03 -9.35 -20.46
N ARG A 60 2.81 -9.70 -21.50
CA ARG A 60 3.72 -8.75 -22.17
C ARG A 60 2.96 -7.59 -22.83
N VAL A 61 1.84 -7.87 -23.50
CA VAL A 61 0.98 -6.82 -24.07
C VAL A 61 0.43 -5.92 -22.97
N SER A 62 -0.05 -6.50 -21.86
CA SER A 62 -0.51 -5.73 -20.70
C SER A 62 0.60 -4.90 -20.06
N GLN A 63 1.83 -5.40 -19.99
CA GLN A 63 2.97 -4.61 -19.50
C GLN A 63 3.27 -3.43 -20.40
N LEU A 64 3.32 -3.66 -21.71
CA LEU A 64 3.59 -2.62 -22.69
C LEU A 64 2.50 -1.54 -22.66
N SER A 65 1.22 -1.95 -22.58
CA SER A 65 0.12 -1.00 -22.49
C SER A 65 0.16 -0.19 -21.19
N LEU A 66 0.37 -0.83 -20.03
CA LEU A 66 0.50 -0.14 -18.74
C LEU A 66 1.72 0.77 -18.69
N THR A 67 2.83 0.37 -19.33
CA THR A 67 4.05 1.18 -19.45
C THR A 67 3.76 2.42 -20.29
N ALA A 68 3.14 2.25 -21.46
CA ALA A 68 2.74 3.36 -22.32
C ALA A 68 1.77 4.31 -21.60
N ILE A 69 0.75 3.79 -20.92
CA ILE A 69 -0.20 4.60 -20.14
C ILE A 69 0.54 5.36 -19.02
N SER A 70 1.46 4.72 -18.30
CA SER A 70 2.24 5.37 -17.24
C SER A 70 3.15 6.47 -17.79
N PHE A 71 3.82 6.26 -18.93
CA PHE A 71 4.65 7.28 -19.57
C PHE A 71 3.81 8.43 -20.14
N ILE A 72 2.69 8.15 -20.80
CA ILE A 72 1.81 9.18 -21.36
C ILE A 72 1.20 10.02 -20.24
N SER A 73 0.60 9.39 -19.22
CA SER A 73 0.01 10.10 -18.08
C SER A 73 1.06 10.88 -17.27
N GLY A 74 2.23 10.29 -17.04
CA GLY A 74 3.37 10.99 -16.43
C GLY A 74 3.84 12.19 -17.26
N GLY A 75 3.94 12.02 -18.58
CA GLY A 75 4.31 13.09 -19.51
C GLY A 75 3.29 14.24 -19.53
N ILE A 76 1.99 13.93 -19.49
CA ILE A 76 0.92 14.92 -19.38
C ILE A 76 1.04 15.69 -18.05
N LEU A 77 1.23 15.00 -16.92
CA LEU A 77 1.41 15.66 -15.62
C LEU A 77 2.65 16.57 -15.61
N LEU A 78 3.75 16.13 -16.22
CA LEU A 78 4.97 16.94 -16.35
C LEU A 78 4.77 18.13 -17.29
N TYR A 79 3.99 17.99 -18.35
CA TYR A 79 3.69 19.09 -19.26
C TYR A 79 2.78 20.13 -18.60
N GLU A 80 1.71 19.69 -17.93
CA GLU A 80 0.72 20.56 -17.28
C GLU A 80 1.29 21.25 -16.03
N PHE A 81 2.07 20.53 -15.22
CA PHE A 81 2.49 20.99 -13.89
C PHE A 81 4.01 21.10 -13.73
N GLY A 82 4.81 20.85 -14.77
CA GLY A 82 6.27 20.83 -14.69
C GLY A 82 6.89 22.13 -14.22
N SER A 83 6.37 23.28 -14.65
CA SER A 83 6.83 24.58 -14.18
C SER A 83 6.60 24.76 -12.67
N ARG A 84 5.47 24.28 -12.16
CA ARG A 84 5.13 24.27 -10.73
C ARG A 84 5.96 23.25 -9.94
N MET A 85 6.32 22.12 -10.56
CA MET A 85 7.22 21.13 -9.96
C MET A 85 8.65 21.66 -9.80
N VAL A 86 9.16 22.42 -10.77
CA VAL A 86 10.48 23.05 -10.65
C VAL A 86 10.50 24.09 -9.52
N ALA A 87 9.40 24.83 -9.35
CA ALA A 87 9.22 25.76 -8.25
C ALA A 87 8.88 25.09 -6.91
N ALA A 88 8.75 23.76 -6.86
CA ALA A 88 8.42 23.03 -5.65
C ALA A 88 9.56 23.13 -4.62
N SER A 89 9.19 23.20 -3.35
CA SER A 89 10.13 23.23 -2.23
C SER A 89 10.97 21.95 -2.16
N PHE A 90 12.14 22.04 -1.51
CA PHE A 90 12.99 20.88 -1.25
C PHE A 90 12.24 19.73 -0.55
N LEU A 91 11.37 20.03 0.42
CA LEU A 91 10.57 19.02 1.12
C LEU A 91 9.60 18.29 0.18
N GLN A 92 9.02 18.98 -0.81
CA GLN A 92 8.18 18.34 -1.82
C GLN A 92 8.98 17.36 -2.67
N TRP A 93 10.18 17.74 -3.12
CA TRP A 93 11.05 16.85 -3.87
C TRP A 93 11.50 15.63 -3.06
N VAL A 94 11.81 15.81 -1.78
CA VAL A 94 12.10 14.68 -0.87
C VAL A 94 10.88 13.76 -0.75
N ALA A 95 9.67 14.30 -0.59
CA ALA A 95 8.44 13.51 -0.49
C ALA A 95 8.13 12.75 -1.80
N ILE A 96 8.39 13.33 -2.97
CA ILE A 96 8.27 12.65 -4.28
C ILE A 96 9.31 11.52 -4.40
N GLY A 97 10.55 11.75 -3.95
CA GLY A 97 11.66 10.81 -4.13
C GLY A 97 11.68 9.64 -3.12
N ILE A 98 11.22 9.84 -1.89
CA ILE A 98 11.44 8.88 -0.80
C ILE A 98 10.73 7.53 -1.02
N PHE A 99 9.49 7.52 -1.52
CA PHE A 99 8.74 6.28 -1.70
C PHE A 99 9.20 5.45 -2.92
N PRO A 100 9.48 6.04 -4.10
CA PRO A 100 10.02 5.30 -5.23
C PRO A 100 11.43 4.79 -4.96
N VAL A 101 12.26 5.56 -4.25
CA VAL A 101 13.58 5.10 -3.80
C VAL A 101 13.43 3.92 -2.84
N ALA A 102 12.54 4.00 -1.84
CA ALA A 102 12.28 2.88 -0.94
C ALA A 102 11.76 1.63 -1.68
N ALA A 103 10.90 1.81 -2.70
CA ALA A 103 10.41 0.73 -3.55
C ALA A 103 11.52 0.10 -4.41
N ALA A 104 12.43 0.92 -4.96
CA ALA A 104 13.57 0.44 -5.73
C ALA A 104 14.57 -0.33 -4.85
N LEU A 105 14.89 0.20 -3.66
CA LEU A 105 15.75 -0.45 -2.68
C LEU A 105 15.16 -1.77 -2.16
N TYR A 106 13.83 -1.86 -2.09
CA TYR A 106 13.15 -3.09 -1.71
C TYR A 106 13.50 -4.25 -2.65
N TYR A 107 13.51 -4.02 -3.96
CA TYR A 107 13.89 -5.04 -4.95
C TYR A 107 15.40 -5.17 -5.21
N GLY A 108 16.23 -4.30 -4.64
CA GLY A 108 17.69 -4.41 -4.66
C GLY A 108 18.39 -3.81 -5.88
N SER A 109 17.70 -3.57 -6.99
CA SER A 109 18.05 -2.56 -8.01
C SER A 109 16.95 -2.52 -9.08
N ALA A 110 16.92 -1.46 -9.89
CA ALA A 110 16.11 -1.37 -11.11
C ALA A 110 16.60 -2.29 -12.25
N ALA A 111 17.66 -3.08 -12.03
CA ALA A 111 18.29 -3.95 -13.03
C ALA A 111 18.26 -5.44 -12.57
N PRO A 112 17.65 -6.35 -13.33
CA PRO A 112 17.33 -7.70 -12.88
C PRO A 112 18.52 -8.66 -12.70
N LEU A 113 19.77 -8.23 -12.91
CA LEU A 113 20.91 -9.15 -13.01
C LEU A 113 21.91 -9.15 -11.85
N ASN A 114 21.91 -8.18 -10.92
CA ASN A 114 22.89 -8.20 -9.83
C ASN A 114 22.45 -7.37 -8.61
N SER A 115 21.75 -7.97 -7.66
CA SER A 115 21.64 -7.38 -6.32
C SER A 115 21.68 -8.44 -5.22
N SER A 116 22.84 -8.59 -4.58
CA SER A 116 23.03 -9.46 -3.40
C SER A 116 22.51 -8.81 -2.10
N HIS A 117 22.21 -7.51 -2.13
CA HIS A 117 21.81 -6.71 -0.96
C HIS A 117 20.41 -6.08 -1.14
N SER A 118 19.40 -6.88 -1.46
CA SER A 118 18.01 -6.41 -1.46
C SER A 118 17.44 -6.41 -0.03
N LEU A 119 16.70 -5.37 0.36
CA LEU A 119 15.93 -5.35 1.62
C LEU A 119 14.92 -6.50 1.68
N ARG A 120 14.56 -7.08 0.52
CA ARG A 120 13.79 -8.32 0.37
C ARG A 120 14.36 -9.50 1.15
N ASN A 121 15.68 -9.58 1.36
CA ASN A 121 16.31 -10.69 2.07
C ASN A 121 16.03 -10.68 3.58
N ASN A 122 15.61 -9.54 4.15
CA ASN A 122 15.22 -9.45 5.56
C ASN A 122 13.69 -9.62 5.71
N GLY A 123 13.25 -10.83 6.06
CA GLY A 123 11.84 -11.17 6.21
C GLY A 123 11.07 -10.35 7.27
N TRP A 124 11.77 -9.70 8.22
CA TRP A 124 11.15 -8.82 9.22
C TRP A 124 10.83 -7.43 8.66
N LEU A 125 11.69 -6.88 7.81
CA LEU A 125 11.62 -5.49 7.36
C LEU A 125 10.68 -5.33 6.15
N LYS A 126 10.46 -6.42 5.41
CA LYS A 126 9.61 -6.46 4.22
C LYS A 126 8.20 -5.87 4.42
N PRO A 127 7.39 -6.29 5.41
CA PRO A 127 6.03 -5.75 5.57
C PRO A 127 6.00 -4.25 5.89
N PHE A 128 6.99 -3.76 6.64
CA PHE A 128 7.10 -2.34 6.99
C PHE A 128 7.52 -1.48 5.80
N VAL A 129 8.46 -1.97 4.97
CA VAL A 129 8.88 -1.24 3.76
C VAL A 129 7.75 -1.17 2.74
N ILE A 130 7.04 -2.29 2.51
CA ILE A 130 5.87 -2.30 1.63
C ILE A 130 4.79 -1.37 2.20
N GLY A 131 4.50 -1.48 3.50
CA GLY A 131 3.57 -0.59 4.19
C GLY A 131 3.92 0.89 4.04
N PHE A 132 5.21 1.24 4.16
CA PHE A 132 5.72 2.60 4.00
C PHE A 132 5.50 3.15 2.59
N VAL A 133 5.91 2.40 1.57
CA VAL A 133 5.73 2.80 0.16
C VAL A 133 4.25 2.96 -0.18
N TRP A 134 3.42 2.02 0.27
CA TRP A 134 1.99 2.04 -0.02
C TRP A 134 1.28 3.18 0.71
N ALA A 135 1.50 3.33 2.02
CA ALA A 135 0.90 4.39 2.81
C ALA A 135 1.32 5.78 2.30
N GLY A 136 2.56 5.92 1.85
CA GLY A 136 3.06 7.14 1.22
C GLY A 136 2.32 7.46 -0.08
N THR A 137 2.31 6.50 -1.00
CA THR A 137 1.65 6.63 -2.30
C THR A 137 0.15 6.93 -2.18
N VAL A 138 -0.54 6.39 -1.16
CA VAL A 138 -1.99 6.63 -1.01
C VAL A 138 -2.35 7.78 -0.09
N THR A 139 -1.47 8.21 0.82
CA THR A 139 -1.81 9.26 1.80
C THR A 139 -1.12 10.59 1.49
N VAL A 140 0.15 10.54 1.10
CA VAL A 140 0.99 11.72 0.87
C VAL A 140 0.83 12.23 -0.55
N TYR A 141 0.97 11.36 -1.55
CA TYR A 141 0.90 11.76 -2.96
C TYR A 141 -0.36 12.47 -3.39
N PRO A 142 -1.59 12.04 -3.02
CA PRO A 142 -2.77 12.75 -3.50
C PRO A 142 -2.83 14.19 -2.97
N VAL A 143 -2.30 14.48 -1.78
CA VAL A 143 -2.25 15.85 -1.26
C VAL A 143 -1.08 16.63 -1.84
N LEU A 144 0.06 15.97 -2.00
CA LEU A 144 1.28 16.54 -2.57
C LEU A 144 1.07 16.98 -4.02
N PHE A 145 0.56 16.09 -4.88
CA PHE A 145 0.24 16.39 -6.27
C PHE A 145 -0.85 17.45 -6.35
N LYS A 146 -1.88 17.39 -5.48
CA LYS A 146 -2.90 18.43 -5.45
C LYS A 146 -2.34 19.81 -5.10
N SER A 147 -1.40 19.87 -4.16
CA SER A 147 -0.71 21.12 -3.81
C SER A 147 0.12 21.66 -4.99
N ILE A 148 0.75 20.78 -5.78
CA ILE A 148 1.47 21.15 -7.00
C ILE A 148 0.49 21.63 -8.09
N GLU A 149 -0.64 20.93 -8.27
CA GLU A 149 -1.72 21.33 -9.18
C GLU A 149 -2.24 22.73 -8.82
N ASP A 150 -2.43 23.03 -7.54
CA ASP A 150 -2.98 24.32 -7.10
C ASP A 150 -1.89 25.40 -6.96
N GLY A 151 -0.62 25.06 -7.16
CA GLY A 151 0.51 25.99 -7.03
C GLY A 151 0.81 26.42 -5.59
N LEU A 152 0.40 25.61 -4.60
CA LEU A 152 0.55 25.88 -3.17
C LEU A 152 1.73 25.09 -2.57
N PRO A 153 2.42 25.64 -1.55
CA PRO A 153 3.46 24.90 -0.85
C PRO A 153 2.83 23.74 -0.06
N TYR A 154 3.38 22.53 -0.23
CA TYR A 154 3.00 21.39 0.60
C TYR A 154 3.62 21.54 1.99
N ALA A 155 2.78 21.86 2.98
CA ALA A 155 3.17 21.97 4.38
C ALA A 155 2.44 20.89 5.19
N PRO A 156 3.03 19.69 5.36
CA PRO A 156 2.40 18.62 6.14
C PRO A 156 2.21 19.09 7.59
N LYS A 157 0.96 19.12 8.04
CA LYS A 157 0.62 19.39 9.44
C LYS A 157 0.72 18.09 10.23
N LEU A 158 0.73 18.19 11.57
CA LEU A 158 0.65 17.04 12.48
C LEU A 158 -0.49 16.08 12.08
N PHE A 159 -1.60 16.65 11.64
CA PHE A 159 -2.75 15.95 11.10
C PHE A 159 -2.41 15.00 9.92
N ASN A 160 -1.68 15.46 8.92
CA ASN A 160 -1.28 14.65 7.77
C ASN A 160 -0.37 13.50 8.20
N VAL A 161 0.50 13.77 9.18
CA VAL A 161 1.43 12.78 9.74
C VAL A 161 0.67 11.70 10.52
N LEU A 162 -0.31 12.06 11.36
CA LEU A 162 -1.13 11.09 12.09
C LEU A 162 -1.94 10.20 11.14
N LEU A 163 -2.49 10.78 10.07
CA LEU A 163 -3.21 10.01 9.06
C LEU A 163 -2.28 9.04 8.32
N PHE A 164 -1.08 9.50 7.97
CA PHE A 164 -0.04 8.65 7.38
C PHE A 164 0.34 7.49 8.31
N ILE A 165 0.58 7.76 9.60
CA ILE A 165 0.90 6.72 10.60
C ILE A 165 -0.25 5.72 10.74
N LYS A 166 -1.50 6.17 10.82
CA LYS A 166 -2.69 5.30 10.84
C LYS A 166 -2.70 4.36 9.63
N ASN A 167 -2.55 4.93 8.43
CA ASN A 167 -2.58 4.16 7.18
C ASN A 167 -1.38 3.21 7.06
N LEU A 168 -0.20 3.64 7.51
CA LEU A 168 1.01 2.83 7.58
C LEU A 168 0.80 1.59 8.46
N MET A 169 0.26 1.76 9.68
CA MET A 169 -0.02 0.65 10.59
C MET A 169 -1.02 -0.32 9.98
N PHE A 170 -2.12 0.20 9.42
CA PHE A 170 -3.16 -0.63 8.78
C PHE A 170 -2.60 -1.47 7.63
N ILE A 171 -1.88 -0.85 6.69
CA ILE A 171 -1.34 -1.55 5.53
C ILE A 171 -0.23 -2.53 5.95
N THR A 172 0.62 -2.15 6.91
CA THR A 172 1.66 -3.05 7.44
C THR A 172 1.05 -4.33 8.02
N VAL A 173 -0.04 -4.21 8.80
CA VAL A 173 -0.75 -5.38 9.32
C VAL A 173 -1.27 -6.26 8.18
N LEU A 174 -1.88 -5.66 7.15
CA LEU A 174 -2.34 -6.42 5.98
C LEU A 174 -1.18 -7.12 5.26
N CYS A 175 -0.03 -6.48 5.11
CA CYS A 175 1.17 -7.09 4.53
C CYS A 175 1.65 -8.28 5.37
N ILE A 176 1.68 -8.16 6.70
CA ILE A 176 2.04 -9.27 7.60
C ILE A 176 1.04 -10.42 7.44
N MET A 177 -0.26 -10.12 7.41
CA MET A 177 -1.31 -11.12 7.24
C MET A 177 -1.21 -11.82 5.87
N PHE A 178 -0.84 -11.08 4.83
CA PHE A 178 -0.64 -11.64 3.49
C PHE A 178 0.60 -12.55 3.46
N ASP A 179 1.72 -12.14 4.07
CA ASP A 179 2.93 -12.97 4.17
C ASP A 179 2.69 -14.29 4.95
N PHE A 180 1.70 -14.35 5.85
CA PHE A 180 1.33 -15.60 6.53
C PHE A 180 0.75 -16.67 5.61
N LYS A 181 0.14 -16.27 4.48
CA LYS A 181 -0.38 -17.21 3.50
C LYS A 181 0.72 -18.14 2.99
N ASP A 182 1.88 -17.56 2.68
CA ASP A 182 3.01 -18.29 2.08
C ASP A 182 3.70 -19.17 3.14
N TYR A 183 3.69 -18.77 4.42
CA TYR A 183 4.17 -19.61 5.53
C TYR A 183 3.42 -20.95 5.66
N VAL A 184 2.10 -20.97 5.46
CA VAL A 184 1.30 -22.22 5.56
C VAL A 184 1.57 -23.14 4.38
N ALA A 185 1.91 -22.59 3.21
CA ALA A 185 2.29 -23.36 2.03
C ALA A 185 3.71 -23.92 2.14
N ASP A 186 4.63 -23.20 2.79
CA ASP A 186 6.06 -23.51 2.85
C ASP A 186 6.55 -24.14 4.17
N HIS A 187 5.67 -24.58 5.07
CA HIS A 187 6.09 -25.24 6.32
C HIS A 187 6.95 -26.52 6.13
N ASN A 188 7.05 -27.05 4.91
CA ASN A 188 7.92 -28.17 4.54
C ASN A 188 9.29 -27.75 3.99
N LYS A 189 9.57 -26.46 3.75
CA LYS A 189 10.85 -25.96 3.24
C LYS A 189 11.42 -24.94 4.23
N GLN A 190 12.62 -25.21 4.76
CA GLN A 190 13.29 -24.46 5.83
C GLN A 190 13.65 -22.99 5.50
N LEU A 191 12.68 -22.15 5.14
CA LEU A 191 12.89 -20.73 4.85
C LEU A 191 12.66 -19.88 6.09
N LYS A 192 13.70 -19.16 6.55
CA LYS A 192 13.69 -18.30 7.75
C LYS A 192 12.80 -17.05 7.60
N THR A 193 11.48 -17.22 7.58
CA THR A 193 10.51 -16.11 7.61
C THR A 193 10.02 -15.82 9.03
N PHE A 194 9.50 -14.61 9.24
CA PHE A 194 9.02 -14.07 10.52
C PHE A 194 8.15 -15.02 11.37
N VAL A 195 7.31 -15.82 10.70
CA VAL A 195 6.39 -16.76 11.35
C VAL A 195 7.07 -18.05 11.78
N VAL A 196 8.19 -18.43 11.14
CA VAL A 196 8.98 -19.63 11.50
C VAL A 196 9.66 -19.46 12.86
N GLN A 197 10.11 -18.26 13.21
CA GLN A 197 10.85 -18.01 14.46
C GLN A 197 9.96 -17.76 15.68
N ILE A 198 8.79 -17.13 15.47
CA ILE A 198 7.92 -16.68 16.57
C ILE A 198 6.67 -17.55 16.71
N GLY A 199 6.19 -18.14 15.61
CA GLY A 199 4.96 -18.91 15.55
C GLY A 199 3.73 -18.03 15.35
N LEU A 200 2.80 -18.50 14.50
CA LEU A 200 1.59 -17.80 14.06
C LEU A 200 0.82 -17.11 15.19
N ARG A 201 0.58 -17.84 16.30
CA ARG A 201 -0.17 -17.31 17.45
C ARG A 201 0.55 -16.13 18.10
N LYS A 202 1.86 -16.23 18.35
CA LYS A 202 2.62 -15.15 18.98
C LYS A 202 2.67 -13.92 18.06
N THR A 203 2.80 -14.10 16.75
CA THR A 203 2.79 -12.97 15.82
C THR A 203 1.45 -12.23 15.81
N ILE A 204 0.33 -12.97 15.87
CA ILE A 204 -1.00 -12.36 15.97
C ILE A 204 -1.11 -11.52 17.25
N PHE A 205 -0.75 -12.09 18.41
CA PHE A 205 -0.98 -11.44 19.70
C PHE A 205 0.06 -10.38 20.09
N TYR A 206 1.33 -10.53 19.70
CA TYR A 206 2.39 -9.61 20.09
C TYR A 206 2.72 -8.55 19.04
N ILE A 207 2.23 -8.72 17.79
CA ILE A 207 2.59 -7.80 16.70
C ILE A 207 1.35 -7.28 15.98
N ILE A 208 0.52 -8.16 15.41
CA ILE A 208 -0.66 -7.71 14.65
C ILE A 208 -1.66 -6.99 15.55
N LEU A 209 -2.04 -7.61 16.68
CA LEU A 209 -3.04 -7.04 17.57
C LEU A 209 -2.57 -5.71 18.20
N PRO A 210 -1.35 -5.59 18.77
CA PRO A 210 -0.87 -4.31 19.28
C PRO A 210 -0.77 -3.25 18.19
N LEU A 211 -0.26 -3.59 17.00
CA LEU A 211 -0.16 -2.63 15.89
C LEU A 211 -1.54 -2.15 15.41
N SER A 212 -2.53 -3.05 15.39
CA SER A 212 -3.92 -2.71 15.05
C SER A 212 -4.56 -1.81 16.11
N VAL A 213 -4.33 -2.10 17.39
CA VAL A 213 -4.83 -1.30 18.52
C VAL A 213 -4.18 0.08 18.54
N VAL A 214 -2.86 0.18 18.34
CA VAL A 214 -2.16 1.47 18.24
C VAL A 214 -2.64 2.24 17.01
N GLY A 215 -2.88 1.57 15.87
CA GLY A 215 -3.46 2.19 14.68
C GLY A 215 -4.86 2.75 14.94
N LEU A 216 -5.71 2.00 15.63
CA LEU A 216 -7.03 2.45 16.06
C LEU A 216 -6.93 3.60 17.08
N GLY A 217 -6.01 3.53 18.05
CA GLY A 217 -5.78 4.60 19.02
C GLY A 217 -5.31 5.89 18.35
N THR A 218 -4.45 5.78 17.32
CA THR A 218 -4.01 6.90 16.49
C THR A 218 -5.20 7.52 15.75
N PHE A 219 -6.09 6.69 15.21
CA PHE A 219 -7.34 7.15 14.57
C PHE A 219 -8.27 7.85 15.56
N LEU A 220 -8.51 7.27 16.73
CA LEU A 220 -9.43 7.85 17.73
C LEU A 220 -8.89 9.19 18.25
N SER A 221 -7.59 9.28 18.49
CA SER A 221 -6.93 10.54 18.85
C SER A 221 -7.14 11.58 17.75
N TYR A 222 -6.90 11.20 16.50
CA TYR A 222 -7.14 12.05 15.33
C TYR A 222 -8.60 12.50 15.19
N ALA A 223 -9.55 11.59 15.38
CA ALA A 223 -10.98 11.90 15.32
C ALA A 223 -11.42 12.86 16.44
N TYR A 224 -10.84 12.70 17.63
CA TYR A 224 -11.07 13.61 18.76
C TYR A 224 -10.53 15.02 18.48
N TYR A 225 -9.28 15.14 18.02
CA TYR A 225 -8.67 16.44 17.71
C TYR A 225 -9.37 17.19 16.57
N MET A 226 -9.93 16.48 15.60
CA MET A 226 -10.64 17.07 14.46
C MET A 226 -12.15 17.21 14.70
N HIS A 227 -12.61 16.93 15.92
CA HIS A 227 -14.03 16.99 16.30
C HIS A 227 -14.95 16.25 15.31
N PHE A 228 -14.52 15.07 14.87
CA PHE A 228 -15.32 14.27 13.94
C PHE A 228 -16.68 13.93 14.56
N PRO A 229 -17.78 14.05 13.79
CA PRO A 229 -19.08 13.65 14.29
C PRO A 229 -19.10 12.15 14.54
N PHE A 230 -19.86 11.72 15.54
CA PHE A 230 -19.91 10.34 15.99
C PHE A 230 -20.11 9.31 14.85
N PRO A 231 -21.02 9.51 13.87
CA PRO A 231 -21.17 8.58 12.75
C PRO A 231 -19.89 8.35 11.94
N ARG A 232 -19.09 9.41 11.70
CA ARG A 232 -17.81 9.32 11.00
C ARG A 232 -16.79 8.49 11.76
N ILE A 233 -16.77 8.61 13.09
CA ILE A 233 -15.88 7.84 13.96
C ILE A 233 -16.22 6.36 13.90
N VAL A 234 -17.50 6.02 14.08
CA VAL A 234 -17.99 4.62 14.02
C VAL A 234 -17.63 4.00 12.68
N LEU A 235 -17.94 4.70 11.58
CA LEU A 235 -17.79 4.18 10.24
C LEU A 235 -16.31 3.96 9.87
N ASN A 236 -15.40 4.84 10.31
CA ASN A 236 -13.95 4.65 10.15
C ASN A 236 -13.31 3.65 11.12
N THR A 237 -14.03 3.24 12.16
CA THR A 237 -13.59 2.20 13.10
C THR A 237 -13.86 0.79 12.57
N ILE A 238 -14.90 0.61 11.72
CA ILE A 238 -15.27 -0.69 11.12
C ILE A 238 -14.08 -1.41 10.48
N PRO A 239 -13.25 -0.78 9.61
CA PRO A 239 -12.12 -1.46 8.98
C PRO A 239 -11.10 -2.01 9.99
N PHE A 240 -10.87 -1.32 11.11
CA PHE A 240 -9.95 -1.79 12.17
C PHE A 240 -10.53 -2.96 12.96
N ILE A 241 -11.83 -2.93 13.25
CA ILE A 241 -12.51 -4.07 13.90
C ILE A 241 -12.42 -5.30 12.98
N LEU A 242 -12.72 -5.14 11.69
CA LEU A 242 -12.62 -6.22 10.72
C LEU A 242 -11.19 -6.72 10.56
N LEU A 243 -10.18 -5.83 10.56
CA LEU A 243 -8.77 -6.20 10.55
C LEU A 243 -8.41 -7.12 11.74
N ILE A 244 -8.83 -6.75 12.95
CA ILE A 244 -8.62 -7.54 14.17
C ILE A 244 -9.35 -8.88 14.09
N MET A 245 -10.62 -8.88 13.67
CA MET A 245 -11.41 -10.10 13.51
C MET A 245 -10.77 -11.08 12.53
N VAL A 246 -10.30 -10.60 11.38
CA VAL A 246 -9.62 -11.42 10.38
C VAL A 246 -8.29 -11.93 10.92
N ALA A 247 -7.51 -11.10 11.61
CA ALA A 247 -6.27 -11.53 12.25
C ALA A 247 -6.49 -12.66 13.26
N LEU A 248 -7.56 -12.60 14.06
CA LEU A 248 -7.92 -13.67 14.99
C LEU A 248 -8.44 -14.93 14.27
N SER A 249 -9.19 -14.77 13.18
CA SER A 249 -9.73 -15.90 12.41
C SER A 249 -8.62 -16.75 11.76
N MET A 250 -7.48 -16.11 11.45
CA MET A 250 -6.31 -16.73 10.82
C MET A 250 -5.53 -17.67 11.76
N GLN A 251 -5.91 -17.79 13.03
CA GLN A 251 -5.38 -18.83 13.91
C GLN A 251 -5.65 -20.24 13.38
N ARG A 252 -6.70 -20.42 12.55
CA ARG A 252 -7.00 -21.66 11.84
C ARG A 252 -6.59 -21.53 10.38
N ARG A 253 -6.16 -22.63 9.75
CA ARG A 253 -5.82 -22.65 8.31
C ARG A 253 -7.02 -22.20 7.47
N LYS A 254 -6.77 -21.33 6.50
CA LYS A 254 -7.76 -20.82 5.54
C LYS A 254 -7.34 -21.13 4.12
N SER A 255 -8.29 -21.10 3.19
CA SER A 255 -8.01 -21.29 1.76
C SER A 255 -7.26 -20.08 1.18
N ILE A 256 -6.51 -20.26 0.10
CA ILE A 256 -5.80 -19.16 -0.58
C ILE A 256 -6.77 -18.05 -1.02
N LEU A 257 -7.98 -18.41 -1.47
CA LEU A 257 -9.02 -17.46 -1.84
C LEU A 257 -9.49 -16.61 -0.66
N TYR A 258 -9.51 -17.16 0.56
CA TYR A 258 -9.81 -16.39 1.76
C TYR A 258 -8.81 -15.26 1.96
N TYR A 259 -7.50 -15.54 1.86
CA TYR A 259 -6.48 -14.51 1.98
C TYR A 259 -6.61 -13.45 0.90
N LEU A 260 -6.83 -13.86 -0.36
CA LEU A 260 -6.94 -12.91 -1.48
C LEU A 260 -8.18 -12.03 -1.36
N ALA A 261 -9.36 -12.62 -1.16
CA ALA A 261 -10.61 -11.87 -1.13
C ALA A 261 -10.77 -11.03 0.13
N ILE A 262 -10.40 -11.57 1.31
CA ILE A 262 -10.64 -10.88 2.58
C ILE A 262 -9.56 -9.83 2.85
N ILE A 263 -8.27 -10.14 2.69
CA ILE A 263 -7.21 -9.18 2.99
C ILE A 263 -7.25 -8.01 2.01
N ASP A 264 -7.38 -8.28 0.70
CA ASP A 264 -7.51 -7.19 -0.28
C ASP A 264 -8.87 -6.47 -0.13
N GLY A 265 -9.92 -7.21 0.25
CA GLY A 265 -11.23 -6.64 0.56
C GLY A 265 -11.20 -5.65 1.73
N LEU A 266 -10.35 -5.86 2.74
CA LEU A 266 -10.19 -4.93 3.86
C LEU A 266 -9.65 -3.56 3.40
N MET A 267 -8.78 -3.51 2.38
CA MET A 267 -8.33 -2.23 1.80
C MET A 267 -9.48 -1.49 1.14
N LEU A 268 -10.36 -2.20 0.41
CA LEU A 268 -11.53 -1.59 -0.23
C LEU A 268 -12.55 -1.12 0.81
N VAL A 269 -12.84 -1.94 1.82
CA VAL A 269 -13.74 -1.56 2.92
C VAL A 269 -13.21 -0.33 3.64
N LYS A 270 -11.90 -0.26 3.92
CA LYS A 270 -11.29 0.96 4.47
C LYS A 270 -11.55 2.18 3.59
N ALA A 271 -11.30 2.08 2.28
CA ALA A 271 -11.47 3.21 1.37
C ALA A 271 -12.93 3.66 1.29
N LEU A 272 -13.88 2.73 1.19
CA LEU A 272 -15.31 3.02 1.14
C LEU A 272 -15.77 3.67 2.45
N CYS A 273 -15.40 3.07 3.57
CA CYS A 273 -15.72 3.62 4.88
C CYS A 273 -15.17 5.05 5.02
N GLY A 274 -13.87 5.23 4.78
CA GLY A 274 -13.26 6.54 4.94
C GLY A 274 -13.80 7.60 3.98
N THR A 275 -14.20 7.21 2.76
CA THR A 275 -14.80 8.11 1.76
C THR A 275 -16.23 8.52 2.16
N ILE A 276 -17.10 7.55 2.48
CA ILE A 276 -18.48 7.82 2.92
C ILE A 276 -18.46 8.67 4.18
N GLY A 277 -17.59 8.31 5.13
CA GLY A 277 -17.40 9.05 6.37
C GLY A 277 -16.90 10.48 6.16
N ALA A 278 -16.23 10.81 5.05
CA ALA A 278 -15.76 12.16 4.76
C ALA A 278 -16.74 12.99 3.93
N LEU A 279 -17.58 12.35 3.10
CA LEU A 279 -18.53 13.02 2.22
C LEU A 279 -19.87 13.34 2.90
N TYR A 280 -20.35 12.43 3.75
CA TYR A 280 -21.69 12.53 4.34
C TYR A 280 -21.70 12.99 5.80
N PHE A 281 -20.53 13.03 6.46
CA PHE A 281 -20.36 13.35 7.87
C PHE A 281 -19.10 14.19 8.12
#